data_AF-A0A4C1XHH0-F1
#
_entry.id   AF-A0A4C1XHH0-F1
#
_cell.length_a   1.000
_cell.length_b   1.000
_cell.length_c   1.000
_cell.angle_alpha   90.00
_cell.angle_beta   90.00
_cell.angle_gamma   90.00
#
_symmetry.space_group_name_H-M   'P 1'
#
loop_
_entity.id
_entity.type
_entity.pdbx_description
1 polymer ?
#
loop_
_entity_poly.entity_id
_entity_poly.type
_entity_poly.pdbx_seq_one_letter_code
_entity_poly.pdbx_strand_id
1 'polypeptide(L)'
;MFSLGCERFNSGLDHIRNKCAIAYDSSPERSISQKTAKNILRLCDVRFSKMRPCGLFAVDAALPLQLLGLVATYCIVLLQFAFL
;
A
#
# COMPACT_ATOMS: atom_id res chain seq x y z
N MET A 1 1.47 14.10 7.57
CA MET A 1 1.01 13.38 8.78
C MET A 1 0.28 12.06 8.46
N PHE A 2 -0.47 11.97 7.35
CA PHE A 2 -1.12 10.70 6.94
C PHE A 2 -0.17 9.61 6.39
N SER A 3 0.99 9.94 5.81
CA SER A 3 1.85 8.93 5.15
C SER A 3 2.58 7.98 6.12
N LEU A 4 3.09 8.47 7.26
CA LEU A 4 3.87 7.66 8.20
C LEU A 4 3.03 6.57 8.90
N GLY A 5 1.77 6.88 9.23
CA GLY A 5 0.85 5.92 9.83
C GLY A 5 0.48 4.80 8.85
N CYS A 6 0.20 5.16 7.61
CA CYS A 6 -0.07 4.20 6.53
C CYS A 6 1.16 3.33 6.21
N GLU A 7 2.36 3.90 6.22
CA GLU A 7 3.60 3.17 6.02
C GLU A 7 3.83 2.12 7.12
N ARG A 8 3.72 2.52 8.40
CA ARG A 8 3.85 1.58 9.53
C ARG A 8 2.81 0.46 9.47
N PHE A 9 1.58 0.80 9.09
CA PHE A 9 0.50 -0.16 8.94
C PHE A 9 0.77 -1.17 7.81
N ASN A 10 1.18 -0.68 6.62
CA ASN A 10 1.54 -1.54 5.48
C ASN A 10 2.74 -2.45 5.82
N SER A 11 3.78 -1.91 6.46
CA SER A 11 4.95 -2.70 6.90
C SER A 11 4.57 -3.78 7.92
N GLY A 12 3.62 -3.49 8.83
CA GLY A 12 3.08 -4.48 9.77
C GLY A 12 2.32 -5.60 9.06
N LEU A 13 1.53 -5.26 8.04
CA LEU A 13 0.83 -6.23 7.20
C LEU A 13 1.79 -7.14 6.42
N ASP A 14 2.84 -6.57 5.81
CA ASP A 14 3.85 -7.35 5.09
C ASP A 14 4.57 -8.34 6.02
N HIS A 15 4.86 -7.93 7.25
CA HIS A 15 5.47 -8.82 8.24
C HIS A 15 4.53 -9.98 8.63
N ILE A 16 3.24 -9.73 8.83
CA ILE A 16 2.24 -10.78 9.09
C ILE A 16 2.12 -11.71 7.89
N ARG A 17 2.06 -11.16 6.68
CA ARG A 17 1.99 -11.92 5.42
C ARG A 17 3.18 -12.87 5.29
N ASN A 18 4.39 -12.36 5.52
CA ASN A 18 5.61 -13.15 5.43
C ASN A 18 5.62 -14.29 6.47
N LYS A 19 5.29 -13.99 7.73
CA LYS A 19 5.19 -15.03 8.77
C LYS A 19 4.14 -16.09 8.47
N CYS A 20 2.98 -15.71 7.95
CA CYS A 20 1.92 -16.65 7.55
C CYS A 20 2.32 -17.48 6.32
N ALA A 21 3.08 -16.91 5.37
CA ALA A 21 3.62 -17.66 4.23
C ALA A 21 4.62 -18.73 4.69
N ILE A 22 5.57 -18.35 5.57
CA ILE A 22 6.52 -19.30 6.17
C ILE A 22 5.79 -20.41 6.93
N ALA A 23 4.80 -20.06 7.76
CA ALA A 23 4.00 -21.03 8.51
C ALA A 23 3.14 -21.95 7.62
N TYR A 24 2.77 -21.48 6.43
CA TYR A 24 2.05 -22.28 5.44
C TYR A 24 2.95 -23.29 4.74
N ASP A 25 4.19 -22.90 4.40
CA ASP A 25 5.15 -23.73 3.68
C ASP A 25 5.90 -24.74 4.57
N SER A 26 6.07 -24.43 5.86
CA SER A 26 6.88 -25.25 6.79
C SER A 26 6.18 -26.45 7.41
N SER A 27 4.89 -26.70 7.10
CA SER A 27 4.14 -27.82 7.71
C SER A 27 3.59 -28.79 6.64
N PRO A 28 4.19 -30.00 6.51
CA PRO A 28 3.65 -31.07 5.67
C PRO A 28 2.33 -31.65 6.23
N GLU A 29 2.04 -31.43 7.52
CA GLU A 29 0.83 -31.91 8.15
C GLU A 29 -0.26 -30.82 8.13
N ARG A 30 -1.45 -31.24 7.69
CA ARG A 30 -2.65 -30.43 7.45
C ARG A 30 -3.27 -29.95 8.77
N SER A 31 -2.49 -29.22 9.56
CA SER A 31 -2.86 -28.73 10.88
C SER A 31 -3.81 -27.53 10.78
N ILE A 32 -4.59 -27.30 11.83
CA ILE A 32 -5.49 -26.15 11.99
C ILE A 32 -4.73 -24.85 11.71
N SER A 33 -3.45 -24.79 12.08
CA SER A 33 -2.52 -23.69 11.85
C SER A 33 -2.37 -23.32 10.37
N GLN A 34 -2.33 -24.30 9.46
CA GLN A 34 -2.20 -24.05 8.02
C GLN A 34 -3.49 -23.46 7.42
N LYS A 35 -4.66 -23.94 7.85
CA LYS A 35 -5.95 -23.36 7.46
C LYS A 35 -6.07 -21.92 7.93
N THR A 36 -5.64 -21.65 9.16
CA THR A 36 -5.63 -20.30 9.73
C THR A 36 -4.67 -19.38 8.98
N ALA A 37 -3.43 -19.82 8.73
CA ALA A 37 -2.45 -19.05 7.95
C ALA A 37 -2.97 -18.74 6.54
N LYS A 38 -3.59 -19.71 5.86
CA LYS A 38 -4.20 -19.52 4.54
C LYS A 38 -5.37 -18.53 4.56
N ASN A 39 -6.22 -18.59 5.58
CA ASN A 39 -7.33 -17.63 5.73
C ASN A 39 -6.81 -16.22 6.02
N ILE A 40 -5.76 -16.07 6.83
CA ILE A 40 -5.11 -14.78 7.09
C ILE A 40 -4.51 -14.23 5.80
N LEU A 41 -3.76 -15.04 5.03
CA LEU A 41 -3.20 -14.62 3.74
C LEU A 41 -4.29 -14.15 2.77
N ARG A 42 -5.41 -14.89 2.67
CA ARG A 42 -6.57 -14.49 1.85
C ARG A 42 -7.21 -13.19 2.34
N LEU A 43 -7.35 -13.02 3.66
CA LEU A 43 -7.90 -11.80 4.24
C LEU A 43 -7.01 -10.59 3.94
N CYS A 44 -5.68 -10.77 4.05
CA CYS A 44 -4.70 -9.76 3.70
C CYS A 44 -4.80 -9.35 2.22
N ASP A 45 -4.91 -10.30 1.29
CA ASP A 45 -5.02 -9.99 -0.14
C ASP A 45 -6.31 -9.26 -0.51
N VAL A 46 -7.44 -9.69 0.05
CA VAL A 46 -8.76 -9.12 -0.30
C VAL A 46 -8.99 -7.77 0.38
N ARG A 47 -8.65 -7.63 1.66
CA ARG A 47 -8.95 -6.42 2.43
C ARG A 47 -7.85 -5.36 2.39
N PHE A 48 -6.61 -5.77 2.13
CA PHE A 48 -5.44 -4.90 2.26
C PHE A 48 -4.59 -4.85 0.99
N SER A 49 -5.25 -4.80 -0.17
CA SER A 49 -4.63 -4.21 -1.36
C SER A 49 -4.19 -2.79 -1.02
N LYS A 50 -2.89 -2.47 -1.21
CA LYS A 50 -2.25 -1.17 -0.97
C LYS A 50 -3.26 -0.04 -1.24
N MET A 51 -3.65 0.71 -0.21
CA MET A 51 -4.84 1.59 -0.21
C MET A 51 -4.94 2.38 -1.51
N ARG A 52 -5.92 2.02 -2.34
CA ARG A 52 -6.27 2.72 -3.58
C ARG A 52 -7.52 3.56 -3.34
N PRO A 53 -7.42 4.85 -2.95
CA PRO A 53 -8.57 5.73 -2.94
C PRO A 53 -9.22 5.72 -4.32
N CYS A 54 -10.51 5.40 -4.36
CA CYS A 54 -11.33 5.26 -5.57
C CYS A 54 -10.78 4.29 -6.63
N GLY A 55 -9.86 3.36 -6.28
CA GLY A 55 -9.25 2.42 -7.23
C GLY A 55 -8.27 3.03 -8.24
N LEU A 56 -8.09 4.35 -8.23
CA LEU A 56 -7.39 5.09 -9.28
C LEU A 56 -5.88 5.09 -9.11
N PHE A 57 -5.38 5.23 -7.88
CA PHE A 57 -3.95 5.31 -7.61
C PHE A 57 -3.62 4.54 -6.33
N ALA A 58 -2.58 3.70 -6.37
CA ALA A 58 -1.99 3.23 -5.13
C ALA A 58 -1.41 4.46 -4.41
N VAL A 59 -1.83 4.71 -3.17
CA VAL A 59 -1.23 5.75 -2.34
C VAL A 59 0.15 5.27 -1.98
N ASP A 60 1.09 5.52 -2.88
CA ASP A 60 2.51 5.39 -2.64
C ASP A 60 3.02 6.69 -2.03
N ALA A 61 4.07 6.61 -1.22
CA ALA A 61 4.66 7.81 -0.60
C ALA A 61 5.16 8.83 -1.66
N ALA A 62 5.42 8.38 -2.88
CA ALA A 62 5.79 9.20 -4.03
C ALA A 62 4.62 9.97 -4.68
N LEU A 63 3.36 9.54 -4.46
CA LEU A 63 2.18 10.15 -5.08
C LEU A 63 2.00 11.63 -4.70
N PRO A 64 2.04 12.04 -3.42
CA PRO A 64 1.96 13.46 -3.07
C PRO A 64 3.12 14.29 -3.63
N LEU A 65 4.31 13.71 -3.79
CA LEU A 65 5.46 14.40 -4.38
C LEU A 65 5.27 14.65 -5.89
N GLN A 66 4.79 13.64 -6.62
CA GLN A 66 4.48 13.77 -8.05
C GLN A 66 3.33 14.75 -8.28
N LEU A 67 2.30 14.72 -7.43
CA LEU A 67 1.18 15.65 -7.50
C LEU A 67 1.63 17.09 -7.25
N LEU A 68 2.51 17.32 -6.26
CA LEU A 68 3.08 18.63 -6.00
C LEU A 68 3.90 19.15 -7.19
N GLY A 69 4.68 18.28 -7.83
CA GLY A 69 5.41 18.62 -9.05
C GLY A 69 4.47 19.05 -10.18
N LEU A 70 3.39 18.30 -10.41
CA LEU A 70 2.38 18.63 -11.42
C LEU A 70 1.72 19.99 -11.15
N VAL A 71 1.30 20.23 -9.90
CA VAL A 71 0.69 21.50 -9.48
C VAL A 71 1.66 22.66 -9.68
N ALA A 72 2.93 22.50 -9.27
CA ALA A 72 3.94 23.53 -9.43
C ALA A 72 4.19 23.87 -10.91
N THR A 73 4.31 22.86 -11.79
CA THR A 73 4.43 23.08 -13.24
C THR A 73 3.23 23.81 -13.79
N TYR A 74 2.01 23.43 -13.40
CA TYR A 74 0.79 24.08 -13.86
C TYR A 74 0.72 25.54 -13.39
N CYS A 75 1.06 25.81 -12.13
CA CYS A 75 1.15 27.16 -11.60
C CYS A 75 2.17 27.99 -12.38
N ILE A 76 3.38 27.47 -12.62
CA ILE A 76 4.42 28.19 -13.38
C ILE A 76 3.91 28.54 -14.79
N VAL A 77 3.27 27.60 -15.49
CA VAL A 77 2.71 27.85 -16.83
C VAL A 77 1.64 28.93 -16.78
N LEU A 78 0.70 28.87 -15.82
CA LEU A 78 -0.33 29.89 -15.65
C LEU A 78 0.26 31.26 -15.32
N LEU A 79 1.29 31.32 -14.47
CA LEU A 79 2.01 32.55 -14.17
C LEU A 79 2.75 33.09 -15.41
N GLN A 80 3.34 32.23 -16.24
CA GLN A 80 3.92 32.66 -17.52
C GLN A 80 2.84 33.28 -18.41
N PHE A 81 1.68 32.65 -18.59
CA PHE A 81 0.59 33.25 -19.38
C PHE A 81 0.03 34.55 -18.79
N ALA A 82 0.12 34.76 -17.48
CA ALA A 82 -0.42 35.94 -16.81
C ALA A 82 0.55 37.13 -16.80
N PHE A 83 1.87 36.89 -16.79
CA PHE A 83 2.90 37.91 -16.55
C PHE A 83 3.96 38.03 -17.65
N LEU A 84 4.04 37.06 -18.58
CA LEU A 84 4.91 37.06 -19.76
C LEU A 84 4.07 37.23 -21.03
#